data_AF-Q5JGY7-F1
#
_entry.id   AF-Q5JGY7-F1
#
_cell.length_a   1.000
_cell.length_b   1.000
_cell.length_c   1.000
_cell.angle_alpha   90.00
_cell.angle_beta   90.00
_cell.angle_gamma   90.00
#
_symmetry.space_group_name_H-M   'P 1'
#
loop_
_entity.id
_entity.type
_entity.pdbx_description
1 polymer ?
#
loop_
_entity_poly.entity_id
_entity_poly.type
_entity_poly.pdbx_seq_one_letter_code
_entity_poly.pdbx_strand_id
1 'polypeptide(L)' 'MSRRGRKPVLKAWLVRIHGRENREIIIQAKTREEAERTARFIVKQSFPFSSYSLKNLGRVRE' A
#
# COMPACT_ATOMS: atom_id res chain seq x y z
N MET A 1 13.86 18.41 27.11
CA MET A 1 13.78 17.18 26.28
C MET A 1 12.35 17.02 25.77
N SER A 2 12.07 17.44 24.53
CA SER A 2 10.74 17.29 23.95
C SER A 2 10.85 16.49 22.66
N ARG A 3 11.04 15.17 22.77
CA ARG A 3 10.78 14.26 21.63
C ARG A 3 9.26 14.21 21.45
N ARG A 4 8.67 15.29 20.91
CA ARG A 4 7.27 15.30 20.46
C ARG A 4 7.15 14.15 19.48
N GLY A 5 6.44 13.10 19.89
CA GLY A 5 6.14 11.93 19.10
C GLY A 5 5.42 12.34 17.83
N ARG A 6 6.19 12.56 16.75
CA ARG A 6 5.63 12.76 15.42
C ARG A 6 4.86 11.48 15.12
N LYS A 7 3.53 11.54 15.07
CA LYS A 7 2.68 10.41 14.67
C LYS A 7 3.34 9.75 13.45
N PRO A 8 3.50 8.42 13.43
CA PRO A 8 4.12 7.75 12.30
C PRO A 8 3.35 8.14 11.04
N VAL A 9 4.01 8.84 10.12
CA VAL A 9 3.36 9.40 8.95
C VAL A 9 3.03 8.25 8.00
N LEU A 10 1.78 7.83 8.01
CA LEU A 10 1.27 6.86 7.05
C LEU A 10 1.30 7.48 5.64
N LYS A 11 1.75 6.69 4.68
CA LYS A 11 1.76 7.05 3.26
C LYS A 11 0.69 6.23 2.55
N ALA A 12 0.01 6.86 1.60
CA ALA A 12 -0.90 6.17 0.70
C ALA A 12 -0.08 5.49 -0.39
N TRP A 13 -0.42 4.24 -0.67
CA TRP A 13 0.17 3.46 -1.74
C TRP A 13 -0.95 2.92 -2.61
N LEU A 14 -0.89 3.24 -3.90
CA LEU A 14 -1.77 2.68 -4.91
C LEU A 14 -1.21 1.32 -5.33
N VAL A 15 -2.01 0.29 -5.15
CA VAL A 15 -1.76 -1.06 -5.64
C VAL A 15 -2.61 -1.23 -6.89
N ARG A 16 -1.95 -1.37 -8.05
CA ARG A 16 -2.61 -1.69 -9.31
C ARG A 16 -2.46 -3.17 -9.58
N ILE A 17 -3.56 -3.88 -9.66
CA ILE A 17 -3.64 -5.30 -9.91
C ILE A 17 -3.93 -5.46 -11.41
N HIS A 18 -3.04 -6.18 -12.09
CA HIS A 18 -3.10 -6.47 -13.51
C HIS A 18 -3.41 -7.96 -13.66
N GLY A 19 -4.59 -8.25 -14.18
CA GLY A 19 -5.09 -9.62 -14.33
C GLY A 19 -6.19 -9.67 -15.37
N ARG A 20 -7.19 -10.52 -15.13
CA ARG A 20 -8.39 -10.59 -15.98
C ARG A 20 -9.22 -9.31 -15.94
N GLU A 21 -9.18 -8.63 -14.79
CA GLU A 21 -9.75 -7.29 -14.59
C GLU A 21 -8.68 -6.41 -13.94
N ASN A 22 -8.54 -5.18 -14.44
CA ASN A 22 -7.65 -4.21 -13.83
C ASN A 22 -8.36 -3.59 -12.62
N ARG A 23 -7.74 -3.67 -11.45
CA ARG A 23 -8.27 -3.08 -10.22
C ARG A 23 -7.21 -2.23 -9.53
N GLU A 24 -7.68 -1.18 -8.88
CA GLU A 24 -6.83 -0.28 -8.10
C GLU A 24 -7.30 -0.28 -6.65
N ILE A 25 -6.35 -0.41 -5.72
CA ILE A 25 -6.63 -0.40 -4.28
C ILE A 25 -5.65 0.58 -3.63
N ILE A 26 -6.13 1.43 -2.72
CA ILE A 26 -5.27 2.30 -1.92
C ILE A 26 -5.06 1.63 -0.56
N ILE A 27 -3.80 1.45 -0.18
CA ILE A 27 -3.41 0.96 1.15
C ILE A 27 -2.60 2.03 1.87
N GLN A 28 -2.66 2.03 3.20
CA GLN A 28 -1.87 2.93 4.02
C GLN A 28 -0.75 2.14 4.70
N ALA A 29 0.49 2.60 4.55
CA ALA A 29 1.66 1.95 5.15
C ALA A 29 2.76 2.96 5.44
N LYS A 30 3.60 2.69 6.45
CA LYS A 30 4.70 3.58 6.83
C LYS A 30 5.86 3.47 5.85
N THR A 31 6.20 2.23 5.49
CA THR A 31 7.31 1.90 4.59
C THR A 31 6.82 1.24 3.31
N ARG A 32 7.72 1.13 2.34
CA ARG A 32 7.47 0.40 1.10
C ARG A 32 7.32 -1.09 1.36
N GLU A 33 8.15 -1.68 2.23
CA GLU A 33 8.07 -3.12 2.53
C GLU A 33 6.74 -3.50 3.17
N GLU A 34 6.24 -2.67 4.09
CA GLU A 34 4.94 -2.87 4.74
C GLU A 34 3.78 -2.79 3.73
N ALA A 35 3.89 -1.85 2.78
CA ALA A 35 2.94 -1.71 1.68
C ALA A 35 2.99 -2.94 0.75
N GLU A 36 4.18 -3.39 0.36
CA GLU A 36 4.35 -4.57 -0.51
C GLU A 36 3.87 -5.86 0.16
N ARG A 37 4.11 -6.03 1.47
CA ARG A 37 3.63 -7.20 2.21
C ARG A 37 2.11 -7.25 2.26
N THR A 38 1.48 -6.11 2.54
CA THR A 38 0.02 -5.96 2.57
C THR A 38 -0.58 -6.19 1.19
N ALA A 39 -0.01 -5.56 0.16
CA ALA A 39 -0.45 -5.75 -1.22
C ALA A 39 -0.33 -7.21 -1.66
N ARG A 40 0.81 -7.86 -1.37
CA ARG A 40 1.02 -9.28 -1.68
C ARG A 40 -0.03 -10.16 -1.02
N PHE A 41 -0.37 -9.89 0.23
CA PHE A 41 -1.39 -10.63 0.96
C PHE A 41 -2.77 -10.46 0.31
N ILE A 42 -3.21 -9.23 0.07
CA ILE A 42 -4.52 -8.93 -0.55
C ILE A 42 -4.61 -9.54 -1.95
N VAL A 43 -3.58 -9.34 -2.78
CA VAL A 43 -3.56 -9.82 -4.17
C VAL A 43 -3.51 -11.33 -4.23
N LYS A 44 -2.71 -12.02 -3.41
CA LYS A 44 -2.69 -13.48 -3.42
C LYS A 44 -4.01 -14.11 -2.95
N GLN A 45 -4.68 -13.50 -1.97
CA GLN A 45 -5.95 -14.01 -1.46
C GLN A 45 -7.10 -13.79 -2.47
N SER A 46 -7.12 -12.63 -3.13
CA SER A 46 -8.25 -12.23 -3.98
C SER A 46 -8.03 -12.49 -5.48
N PHE A 47 -6.77 -12.51 -5.93
CA PHE A 47 -6.35 -12.58 -7.32
C PHE A 47 -5.12 -13.50 -7.49
N PRO A 48 -5.25 -14.81 -7.23
CA PRO A 48 -4.12 -15.75 -7.06
C PRO A 48 -3.17 -15.87 -8.27
N PHE A 49 -3.57 -15.42 -9.45
CA PHE A 49 -2.77 -15.43 -10.68
C PHE A 49 -2.48 -14.04 -11.26
N SER A 50 -2.86 -12.97 -10.56
CA SER A 50 -2.66 -11.61 -11.05
C SER A 50 -1.33 -11.03 -10.61
N SER A 51 -0.75 -10.22 -11.50
CA SER A 51 0.40 -9.39 -11.17
C SER A 51 -0.05 -8.11 -10.49
N TYR A 52 0.82 -7.45 -9.74
CA TYR A 52 0.51 -6.13 -9.18
C TYR A 52 1.71 -5.20 -9.21
N SER A 53 1.43 -3.91 -9.18
CA SER A 53 2.42 -2.83 -9.08
C SER A 53 2.05 -1.89 -7.95
N LEU A 54 3.06 -1.31 -7.28
CA LEU A 54 2.88 -0.31 -6.23
C LEU A 54 3.34 1.06 -6.70
N LYS A 55 2.54 2.09 -6.40
CA LYS A 55 2.90 3.50 -6.57
C LYS A 55 2.64 4.26 -5.29
N ASN A 56 3.65 4.97 -4.78
CA ASN A 56 3.47 5.86 -3.63
C ASN A 56 2.68 7.10 -4.06
N LEU A 57 1.57 7.40 -3.37
CA LEU A 57 0.75 8.58 -3.62
C LEU A 57 1.08 9.77 -2.69
N GLY A 58 1.99 9.58 -1.76
CA GLY A 58 2.42 10.58 -0.79
C GLY A 58 1.82 10.37 0.59
N ARG A 59 1.88 11.42 1.42
CA ARG A 59 1.35 11.38 2.78
C ARG A 59 -0.18 11.37 2.74
N VAL A 60 -0.79 10.49 3.53
CA VAL A 60 -2.21 10.64 3.86
C VAL A 60 -2.31 11.82 4.82
N ARG A 61 -3.00 12.88 4.43
CA ARG A 61 -3.45 13.89 5.39
C ARG A 61 -4.66 13.26 6.09
N GLU A 62 -4.47 12.87 7.36
CA GLU A 62 -5.57 12.64 8.32
C GLU A 62 -6.49 13.87 8.35
#